data_AF-A0A7S4Q3C9-F1
#
_entry.id   AF-A0A7S4Q3C9-F1
#
_cell.length_a   1.000
_cell.length_b   1.000
_cell.length_c   1.000
_cell.angle_alpha   90.00
_cell.angle_beta   90.00
_cell.angle_gamma   90.00
#
_symmetry.space_group_name_H-M   'P 1'
#
loop_
_entity.id
_entity.type
_entity.pdbx_description
1 polymer ?
#
loop_
_entity_poly.entity_id
_entity_poly.type
_entity_poly.pdbx_seq_one_letter_code
_entity_poly.pdbx_strand_id
1 'polypeptide(L)'
;CEGKTTTQTCNPRCVAGYETTTSGSTVTCTASGAFDSTSLTCARATCAPLTTLSNFSHVSQQNSCGGRDKFEDTCTAICATGYSLVGVAKTLLCAATPNAPQSSSVQYMEVAPDGSLLTATPPTCVGDPCTIGK
;
A
#
# COMPACT_ATOMS: atom_id res chain seq x y z
N CYS A 1 0.02 9.53 -21.40
CA CYS A 1 0.51 9.77 -22.78
C CYS A 1 -0.59 10.25 -23.71
N GLU A 2 -1.70 10.76 -23.17
CA GLU A 2 -2.83 11.22 -23.98
C GLU A 2 -2.49 12.52 -24.72
N GLY A 3 -3.04 12.68 -25.92
CA GLY A 3 -2.85 13.88 -26.76
C GLY A 3 -1.53 13.97 -27.51
N LYS A 4 -0.69 12.93 -27.53
CA LYS A 4 0.58 12.93 -28.27
C LYS A 4 0.36 12.73 -29.76
N THR A 5 0.98 13.58 -30.58
CA THR A 5 0.91 13.51 -32.05
C THR A 5 2.09 12.76 -32.65
N THR A 6 2.01 12.40 -33.94
CA THR A 6 3.09 11.74 -34.68
C THR A 6 4.44 12.41 -34.42
N THR A 7 5.50 11.62 -34.23
CA THR A 7 6.87 12.00 -33.83
C THR A 7 7.06 12.46 -32.38
N GLN A 8 5.99 12.69 -31.63
CA GLN A 8 6.12 13.06 -30.22
C GLN A 8 6.41 11.85 -29.34
N THR A 9 7.27 12.07 -28.35
CA THR A 9 7.62 11.07 -27.36
C THR A 9 6.81 11.22 -26.08
N CYS A 10 6.63 10.10 -25.39
CA CYS A 10 6.06 10.03 -24.05
C CYS A 10 6.86 9.06 -23.20
N ASN A 11 6.90 9.30 -21.89
CA ASN A 11 7.39 8.32 -20.94
C ASN A 11 6.18 7.71 -20.20
N PRO A 12 5.78 6.46 -20.51
CA PRO A 12 4.65 5.83 -19.85
C PRO A 12 4.98 5.56 -18.38
N ARG A 13 3.96 5.60 -17.52
CA ARG A 13 4.08 5.30 -16.08
C ARG A 13 2.99 4.32 -15.69
N CYS A 14 3.27 3.47 -14.70
CA CYS A 14 2.24 2.61 -14.15
C CYS A 14 1.20 3.44 -13.40
N VAL A 15 0.00 2.89 -13.27
CA VAL A 15 -1.08 3.51 -12.48
C VAL A 15 -0.73 3.47 -10.98
N ALA A 16 -1.45 4.25 -10.18
CA ALA A 16 -1.31 4.23 -8.73
C ALA A 16 -1.53 2.81 -8.17
N GLY A 17 -0.73 2.40 -7.18
CA GLY A 17 -0.74 1.03 -6.67
C GLY A 17 0.16 0.05 -7.43
N TYR A 18 0.69 0.44 -8.60
CA TYR A 18 1.57 -0.40 -9.40
C TYR A 18 2.95 0.24 -9.55
N GLU A 19 3.97 -0.61 -9.63
CA GLU A 19 5.36 -0.25 -9.82
C GLU A 19 5.92 -0.86 -11.10
N THR A 20 6.86 -0.14 -11.70
CA THR A 20 7.50 -0.53 -12.96
C THR A 20 8.48 -1.68 -12.72
N THR A 21 8.24 -2.85 -13.33
CA THR A 21 9.17 -4.00 -13.24
C THR A 21 10.24 -3.98 -14.31
N THR A 22 10.01 -3.24 -15.39
CA THR A 22 10.95 -3.10 -16.50
C THR A 22 11.09 -1.63 -16.83
N SER A 23 12.30 -1.07 -16.71
CA SER A 23 12.57 0.36 -16.89
C SER A 23 11.99 0.86 -18.22
N GLY A 24 10.97 1.71 -18.14
CA GLY A 24 10.16 2.16 -19.26
C GLY A 24 11.02 2.82 -20.34
N SER A 25 10.97 2.25 -21.53
CA SER A 25 11.50 2.88 -22.73
C SER A 25 10.63 4.10 -23.07
N THR A 26 11.25 5.23 -23.40
CA THR A 26 10.55 6.35 -24.04
C THR A 26 9.86 5.83 -25.28
N VAL A 27 8.54 6.03 -25.37
CA VAL A 27 7.74 5.58 -26.51
C VAL A 27 7.47 6.72 -27.47
N THR A 28 7.51 6.46 -28.77
CA THR A 28 7.28 7.48 -29.82
C THR A 28 6.00 7.21 -30.58
N CYS A 29 5.13 8.21 -30.73
CA CYS A 29 3.93 8.10 -31.54
C CYS A 29 4.32 8.03 -33.02
N THR A 30 4.02 6.92 -33.69
CA THR A 30 4.38 6.67 -35.09
C THR A 30 3.29 7.16 -36.05
N ALA A 31 3.59 7.16 -37.35
CA ALA A 31 2.63 7.58 -38.39
C ALA A 31 1.39 6.66 -38.49
N SER A 32 1.43 5.45 -37.91
CA SER A 32 0.26 4.56 -37.84
C SER A 32 -0.72 4.95 -36.73
N GLY A 33 -0.40 5.96 -35.91
CA GLY A 33 -1.17 6.33 -34.73
C GLY A 33 -0.90 5.44 -33.51
N ALA A 34 -0.02 4.44 -33.62
CA ALA A 34 0.43 3.62 -32.50
C ALA A 34 1.80 4.08 -31.96
N PHE A 35 2.06 3.80 -30.69
CA PHE A 35 3.40 3.98 -30.11
C PHE A 35 4.35 2.86 -30.58
N ASP A 36 5.61 3.21 -30.82
CA ASP A 36 6.66 2.31 -31.34
C ASP A 36 6.99 1.12 -30.43
N SER A 37 6.71 1.24 -29.13
CA SER A 37 6.96 0.23 -28.12
C SER A 37 5.95 0.33 -26.97
N THR A 38 5.71 -0.81 -26.33
CA THR A 38 4.81 -0.98 -25.16
C THR A 38 5.50 -1.74 -24.04
N SER A 39 6.84 -1.76 -24.00
CA SER A 39 7.67 -2.58 -23.11
C SER A 39 7.56 -2.24 -21.61
N LEU A 40 6.69 -1.30 -21.22
CA LEU A 40 6.43 -1.01 -19.81
C LEU A 40 5.60 -2.15 -19.20
N THR A 41 6.24 -2.94 -18.36
CA THR A 41 5.56 -3.94 -17.52
C THR A 41 5.37 -3.37 -16.12
N CYS A 42 4.16 -3.53 -15.58
CA CYS A 42 3.77 -3.04 -14.26
C CYS A 42 3.39 -4.24 -13.38
N ALA A 43 3.84 -4.24 -12.13
CA ALA A 43 3.39 -5.19 -11.11
C ALA A 43 2.81 -4.45 -9.91
N ARG A 44 2.01 -5.15 -9.08
CA ARG A 44 1.49 -4.60 -7.84
C ARG A 44 2.64 -4.18 -6.94
N ALA A 45 2.60 -2.92 -6.49
CA ALA A 45 3.61 -2.40 -5.56
C ALA A 45 3.51 -3.10 -4.21
N THR A 46 4.64 -3.23 -3.53
CA THR A 46 4.70 -3.87 -2.20
C THR A 46 4.61 -2.81 -1.11
N CYS A 47 3.70 -2.98 -0.14
CA CYS A 47 3.62 -2.10 1.02
C CYS A 47 4.87 -2.27 1.90
N ALA A 48 5.40 -1.15 2.40
CA ALA A 48 6.42 -1.19 3.44
C ALA A 48 5.86 -1.87 4.71
N PRO A 49 6.69 -2.49 5.56
CA PRO A 49 6.23 -3.07 6.82
C PRO A 49 5.44 -2.06 7.67
N LEU A 50 4.38 -2.53 8.35
CA LEU A 50 3.52 -1.65 9.15
C LEU A 50 4.28 -0.97 10.29
N THR A 51 5.38 -1.57 10.75
CA THR A 51 6.30 -1.00 11.75
C THR A 51 6.98 0.30 11.32
N THR A 52 6.97 0.63 10.03
CA THR A 52 7.45 1.93 9.53
C THR A 52 6.50 3.08 9.86
N LEU A 53 5.23 2.79 10.16
CA LEU A 53 4.26 3.77 10.64
C LEU A 53 4.48 4.01 12.14
N SER A 54 4.75 5.25 12.53
CA SER A 54 5.12 5.61 13.90
C SER A 54 4.07 5.18 14.93
N ASN A 55 2.79 5.23 14.58
CA ASN A 55 1.67 4.84 15.44
C ASN A 55 1.52 3.31 15.65
N PHE A 56 2.25 2.48 14.90
CA PHE A 56 2.27 1.01 15.02
C PHE A 56 3.56 0.46 15.66
N SER A 57 4.38 1.32 16.25
CA SER A 57 5.68 0.95 16.84
C SER A 57 5.62 0.54 18.32
N HIS A 58 4.45 0.61 18.95
CA HIS A 58 4.30 0.33 20.38
C HIS A 58 4.34 -1.18 20.68
N VAL A 59 5.00 -1.56 21.79
CA VAL A 59 5.20 -2.97 22.20
C VAL A 59 3.90 -3.74 22.46
N SER A 60 2.80 -3.04 22.77
CA SER A 60 1.49 -3.66 22.98
C SER A 60 0.83 -4.19 21.71
N GLN A 61 1.42 -3.90 20.54
CA GLN A 61 0.83 -4.18 19.24
C GLN A 61 1.61 -5.26 18.50
N GLN A 62 0.87 -6.07 17.75
CA GLN A 62 1.40 -7.06 16.82
C GLN A 62 0.60 -7.00 15.52
N ASN A 63 1.16 -7.43 14.40
CA ASN A 63 0.46 -7.43 13.12
C ASN A 63 0.97 -8.54 12.20
N SER A 64 0.15 -8.91 11.21
CA SER A 64 0.54 -9.80 10.11
C SER A 64 1.11 -9.04 8.89
N CYS A 65 1.16 -7.72 8.96
CA CYS A 65 1.53 -6.80 7.88
C CYS A 65 3.07 -6.70 7.70
N GLY A 66 3.67 -7.80 7.25
CA GLY A 66 5.12 -8.03 7.23
C GLY A 66 5.88 -7.32 6.11
N GLY A 67 5.23 -6.41 5.37
CA GLY A 67 5.84 -5.70 4.25
C GLY A 67 6.07 -6.59 3.02
N ARG A 68 5.26 -7.64 2.88
CA ARG A 68 5.20 -8.51 1.70
C ARG A 68 3.85 -8.38 0.98
N ASP A 69 2.90 -7.73 1.66
CA ASP A 69 1.56 -7.43 1.18
C ASP A 69 1.67 -6.48 0.00
N LYS A 70 1.03 -6.86 -1.11
CA LYS A 70 1.00 -6.07 -2.34
C LYS A 70 -0.22 -5.20 -2.36
N PHE A 71 -0.27 -4.25 -3.29
CA PHE A 71 -1.45 -3.46 -3.55
C PHE A 71 -2.72 -4.32 -3.59
N GLU A 72 -3.77 -3.89 -2.88
CA GLU A 72 -5.04 -4.58 -2.65
C GLU A 72 -5.00 -5.79 -1.70
N ASP A 73 -3.83 -6.21 -1.22
CA ASP A 73 -3.76 -7.23 -0.16
C ASP A 73 -4.20 -6.63 1.19
N THR A 74 -4.70 -7.49 2.08
CA THR A 74 -5.15 -7.10 3.42
C THR A 74 -4.37 -7.82 4.50
N CYS A 75 -4.19 -7.15 5.62
CA CYS A 75 -3.53 -7.69 6.80
C CYS A 75 -4.23 -7.20 8.07
N THR A 76 -3.87 -7.75 9.23
CA THR A 76 -4.56 -7.44 10.49
C THR A 76 -3.56 -6.99 11.54
N ALA A 77 -3.91 -5.90 12.25
CA ALA A 77 -3.24 -5.47 13.46
C ALA A 77 -4.06 -5.94 14.69
N ILE A 78 -3.34 -6.56 15.62
CA ILE A 78 -3.85 -7.21 16.83
C ILE A 78 -3.01 -6.78 18.04
N CYS A 79 -3.42 -7.18 19.24
CA CYS A 79 -2.62 -6.98 20.44
C CYS A 79 -1.55 -8.07 20.58
N ALA A 80 -0.37 -7.66 21.05
CA ALA A 80 0.70 -8.59 21.37
C ALA A 80 0.36 -9.46 22.58
N THR A 81 1.08 -10.56 22.77
CA THR A 81 0.94 -11.43 23.95
C THR A 81 1.06 -10.64 25.25
N GLY A 82 0.13 -10.86 26.18
CA GLY A 82 0.04 -10.12 27.46
C GLY A 82 -0.77 -8.82 27.38
N TYR A 83 -1.41 -8.55 26.24
CA TYR A 83 -2.34 -7.44 26.06
C TYR A 83 -3.68 -7.93 25.50
N SER A 84 -4.77 -7.46 26.10
CA SER A 84 -6.14 -7.68 25.62
C SER A 84 -6.60 -6.57 24.70
N LEU A 85 -7.30 -6.96 23.63
CA LEU A 85 -7.94 -6.05 22.69
C LEU A 85 -9.17 -5.39 23.32
N VAL A 86 -9.19 -4.06 23.30
CA VAL A 86 -10.37 -3.27 23.66
C VAL A 86 -11.02 -2.76 22.39
N GLY A 87 -12.26 -3.21 22.12
CA GLY A 87 -12.98 -2.89 20.91
C GLY A 87 -12.75 -3.92 19.80
N VAL A 88 -12.34 -3.47 18.62
CA VAL A 88 -12.20 -4.32 17.42
C VAL A 88 -10.77 -4.33 16.89
N ALA A 89 -10.38 -5.48 16.34
CA ALA A 89 -9.12 -5.60 15.62
C ALA A 89 -9.18 -4.73 14.36
N LYS A 90 -8.00 -4.28 13.90
CA LYS A 90 -7.91 -3.40 12.75
C LYS A 90 -7.50 -4.22 11.53
N THR A 91 -8.38 -4.30 10.54
CA THR A 91 -8.05 -4.84 9.22
C THR A 91 -7.58 -3.70 8.35
N LEU A 92 -6.37 -3.83 7.80
CA LEU A 92 -5.72 -2.81 7.00
C LEU A 92 -5.60 -3.29 5.56
N LEU A 93 -5.80 -2.38 4.62
CA LEU A 93 -5.64 -2.59 3.19
C LEU A 93 -4.35 -1.94 2.73
N CYS A 94 -3.53 -2.66 1.96
CA CYS A 94 -2.42 -2.05 1.23
C CYS A 94 -2.99 -1.26 0.05
N ALA A 95 -3.13 0.05 0.21
CA ALA A 95 -3.80 0.92 -0.75
C ALA A 95 -2.85 1.98 -1.31
N ALA A 96 -3.20 2.53 -2.48
CA ALA A 96 -2.48 3.66 -3.06
C ALA A 96 -2.85 4.93 -2.28
N THR A 97 -1.86 5.76 -1.92
CA THR A 97 -2.13 6.98 -1.17
C THR A 97 -2.91 7.98 -2.04
N PRO A 98 -4.01 8.57 -1.53
CA PRO A 98 -4.66 9.68 -2.20
C PRO A 98 -3.64 10.80 -2.38
N ASN A 99 -3.43 11.25 -3.62
CA ASN A 99 -2.47 12.29 -4.02
C ASN A 99 -0.98 11.88 -4.13
N ALA A 100 -0.70 10.58 -4.25
CA ALA A 100 0.63 10.11 -4.64
C ALA A 100 1.09 10.70 -5.99
N PRO A 101 2.22 11.43 -6.05
CA PRO A 101 2.70 11.98 -7.31
C PRO A 101 3.26 10.90 -8.27
N GLN A 102 3.49 9.64 -7.82
CA GLN A 102 4.12 8.59 -8.63
C GLN A 102 3.70 7.16 -8.24
N SER A 103 3.82 6.23 -9.21
CA SER A 103 3.91 4.77 -9.02
C SER A 103 4.71 4.42 -7.78
N SER A 104 4.26 3.42 -7.02
CA SER A 104 4.89 2.92 -5.78
C SER A 104 4.55 3.64 -4.46
N SER A 105 3.64 4.60 -4.44
CA SER A 105 3.16 5.17 -3.16
C SER A 105 2.00 4.35 -2.59
N VAL A 106 2.30 3.14 -2.12
CA VAL A 106 1.33 2.30 -1.38
C VAL A 106 1.63 2.33 0.11
N GLN A 107 0.57 2.31 0.92
CA GLN A 107 0.66 2.25 2.37
C GLN A 107 -0.56 1.52 2.95
N TYR A 108 -0.44 1.03 4.18
CA TYR A 108 -1.57 0.46 4.89
C TYR A 108 -2.56 1.55 5.32
N MET A 109 -3.82 1.33 4.98
CA MET A 109 -4.93 2.24 5.27
C MET A 109 -6.12 1.47 5.83
N GLU A 110 -6.97 2.17 6.56
CA GLU A 110 -8.29 1.67 6.96
C GLU A 110 -9.32 1.97 5.89
N VAL A 111 -10.19 1.01 5.62
CA VAL A 111 -11.33 1.20 4.71
C VAL A 111 -12.54 1.54 5.55
N ALA A 112 -13.05 2.75 5.38
CA ALA A 112 -14.28 3.19 6.04
C ALA A 112 -15.53 2.51 5.42
N PRO A 113 -16.68 2.50 6.12
CA PRO A 113 -17.89 1.85 5.62
C PRO A 113 -18.43 2.41 4.29
N ASP A 114 -18.10 3.67 4.00
CA ASP A 114 -18.40 4.38 2.75
C ASP A 114 -17.38 4.09 1.63
N GLY A 115 -16.37 3.25 1.89
CA GLY A 115 -15.28 2.93 0.97
C GLY A 115 -14.14 3.93 0.96
N SER A 116 -14.19 4.98 1.79
CA SER A 116 -13.13 5.97 1.90
C SER A 116 -11.87 5.37 2.52
N LEU A 117 -10.69 5.77 2.01
CA LEU A 117 -9.41 5.39 2.57
C LEU A 117 -9.02 6.36 3.69
N LEU A 118 -8.81 5.83 4.89
CA LEU A 118 -8.40 6.56 6.07
C LEU A 118 -6.98 6.17 6.50
N THR A 119 -6.34 7.08 7.22
CA THR A 119 -5.06 6.79 7.88
C THR A 119 -5.22 5.58 8.81
N ALA A 120 -4.33 4.59 8.69
CA ALA A 120 -4.36 3.42 9.56
C ALA A 120 -4.13 3.81 11.02
N THR A 121 -4.96 3.30 11.93
CA THR A 121 -4.84 3.50 13.37
C THR A 121 -4.59 2.18 14.09
N PRO A 122 -3.81 2.17 15.18
CA PRO A 122 -3.56 0.93 15.90
C PRO A 122 -4.80 0.48 16.69
N PRO A 123 -4.95 -0.83 16.94
CA PRO A 123 -5.93 -1.31 17.90
C PRO A 123 -5.62 -0.78 19.30
N THR A 124 -6.66 -0.63 20.13
CA THR A 124 -6.47 -0.29 21.54
C THR A 124 -6.17 -1.56 22.31
N CYS A 125 -4.97 -1.61 22.91
CA CYS A 125 -4.48 -2.78 23.64
C CYS A 125 -4.19 -2.41 25.09
N VAL A 126 -4.77 -3.15 26.03
CA VAL A 126 -4.58 -2.94 27.47
C VAL A 126 -3.84 -4.15 28.04
N GLY A 127 -2.82 -3.89 28.86
CA GLY A 127 -2.02 -4.96 29.48
C GLY A 127 -2.89 -5.83 30.39
N ASP A 128 -2.70 -7.14 30.30
CA ASP A 128 -3.43 -8.10 31.14
C ASP A 128 -2.94 -8.02 32.58
N PRO A 129 -3.84 -8.07 33.58
CA PRO A 129 -3.44 -8.08 34.97
C PRO A 129 -2.68 -9.36 35.31
N CYS A 130 -1.58 -9.25 36.04
CA CYS A 130 -0.86 -10.41 36.56
C CYS A 130 -1.75 -11.17 37.55
N THR A 131 -1.95 -12.47 37.34
CA THR A 131 -2.56 -13.35 38.35
C THR A 131 -1.50 -13.88 39.31
N ILE A 132 -1.76 -13.84 40.61
CA ILE A 132 -0.89 -14.46 41.61
C ILE A 132 -1.07 -15.99 41.51
N GLY A 133 -0.01 -16.69 41.07
CA GLY A 133 0.18 -18.13 41.27
C GLY A 133 -0.48 -19.07 40.24
N LYS A 134 0.35 -19.78 39.48
CA LYS A 134 0.12 -21.17 39.09
C LYS A 134 1.08 -22.04 39.88
#